data_AF-A0A1U9MBR5-F1
#
_entry.id   AF-A0A1U9MBR5-F1
#
_cell.length_a   1.000
_cell.length_b   1.000
_cell.length_c   1.000
_cell.angle_alpha   90.00
_cell.angle_beta   90.00
_cell.angle_gamma   90.00
#
_symmetry.space_group_name_H-M   'P 1'
#
loop_
_entity.id
_entity.type
_entity.pdbx_description
1 polymer ?
#
loop_
_entity_poly.entity_id
_entity_poly.type
_entity_poly.pdbx_seq_one_letter_code
_entity_poly.pdbx_strand_id
1 'polypeptide(L)'
;MVNEKLWPQSTRSLSQLRLKLEFLTRSQKFSGSKQKKLSIDIIDYPGEWLLDLPLLQKNYREFSAQSIARANSPEHKAHAKAWLGAIRSVNFLNEANERDIEVLAESFKSYLRSAKNSGNMISALPPGRFLIPGSFEGAPVLSFSPLPDLGIAEFPDNSIAKIMEQRYEAYKSLVIKPFFREYIARLDRQVILVDSLDAINGGTASILEMQNALCEILDCFKAGKNHLLSALVQHKIDRILVASTKADYLHHINHARLENITSEIVRTAMDKAELKGVLTDTLAVASLRSTKEGTSEKTAKAWPLS
;
A
#
# COMPACT_ATOMS: atom_id res chain seq x y z
N MET A 1 23.72 31.81 -3.18
CA MET A 1 22.72 30.82 -2.73
C MET A 1 22.70 29.72 -3.76
N VAL A 2 23.18 28.53 -3.39
CA VAL A 2 23.18 27.36 -4.30
C VAL A 2 21.73 26.90 -4.44
N ASN A 3 21.29 26.74 -5.68
CA ASN A 3 19.94 26.30 -6.04
C ASN A 3 19.87 24.78 -5.82
N GLU A 4 19.66 24.34 -4.58
CA GLU A 4 19.58 22.91 -4.24
C GLU A 4 18.36 22.27 -4.91
N LYS A 5 18.61 21.27 -5.75
CA LYS A 5 17.55 20.47 -6.38
C LYS A 5 17.09 19.40 -5.41
N LEU A 6 16.03 19.70 -4.67
CA LEU A 6 15.39 18.75 -3.74
C LEU A 6 14.29 17.96 -4.45
N TRP A 7 14.12 16.69 -4.06
CA TRP A 7 12.96 15.89 -4.47
C TRP A 7 11.66 16.52 -3.93
N PRO A 8 10.55 16.45 -4.69
CA PRO A 8 9.25 16.87 -4.18
C PRO A 8 8.89 16.12 -2.88
N GLN A 9 8.08 16.76 -2.05
CA GLN A 9 7.56 16.10 -0.85
C GLN A 9 6.68 14.90 -1.22
N SER A 10 6.80 13.82 -0.45
CA SER A 10 5.98 12.62 -0.64
C SER A 10 4.48 12.90 -0.45
N THR A 11 3.64 12.15 -1.17
CA THR A 11 2.17 12.22 -1.06
C THR A 11 1.70 11.91 0.36
N ARG A 12 1.03 12.87 1.01
CA ARG A 12 0.50 12.74 2.38
C ARG A 12 -1.04 12.75 2.44
N SER A 13 -1.69 13.04 1.33
CA SER A 13 -3.13 13.12 1.20
C SER A 13 -3.55 12.76 -0.21
N LEU A 14 -4.84 12.51 -0.39
CA LEU A 14 -5.42 12.34 -1.72
C LEU A 14 -5.34 13.65 -2.50
N SER A 15 -4.92 13.58 -3.76
CA SER A 15 -4.91 14.70 -4.69
C SER A 15 -5.47 14.28 -6.05
N GLN A 16 -5.98 15.25 -6.81
CA GLN A 16 -6.61 15.01 -8.10
C GLN A 16 -6.17 16.06 -9.11
N LEU A 17 -5.99 15.65 -10.36
CA LEU A 17 -5.78 16.54 -11.49
C LEU A 17 -6.54 16.03 -12.72
N ARG A 18 -6.95 16.95 -13.61
CA ARG A 18 -7.60 16.63 -14.88
C ARG A 18 -6.77 17.13 -16.05
N LEU A 19 -6.36 16.23 -16.93
CA LEU A 19 -5.74 16.56 -18.22
C LEU A 19 -6.79 16.53 -19.33
N LYS A 20 -6.85 17.58 -20.14
CA LYS A 20 -7.66 17.59 -21.37
C LYS A 20 -6.75 17.45 -22.57
N LEU A 21 -6.79 16.30 -23.22
CA LEU A 21 -6.03 15.99 -24.43
C LEU A 21 -6.90 16.25 -25.65
N GLU A 22 -6.43 17.14 -26.53
CA GLU A 22 -7.04 17.33 -27.85
C GLU A 22 -6.14 16.69 -28.90
N PHE A 23 -6.69 15.79 -29.71
CA PHE A 23 -5.91 15.03 -30.68
C PHE A 23 -6.67 14.80 -31.98
N LEU A 24 -5.92 14.64 -33.07
CA LEU A 24 -6.46 14.28 -34.37
C LEU A 24 -6.51 12.77 -34.52
N THR A 25 -7.65 12.25 -34.96
CA THR A 25 -7.75 10.83 -35.32
C THR A 25 -7.32 10.62 -36.77
N ARG A 26 -6.38 9.69 -36.99
CA ARG A 26 -6.02 9.23 -38.33
C ARG A 26 -7.09 8.25 -38.83
N SER A 27 -8.17 8.78 -39.41
CA SER A 27 -9.14 7.94 -40.12
C SER A 27 -8.47 7.43 -41.39
N GLN A 28 -8.20 6.12 -41.48
CA GLN A 28 -7.59 5.51 -42.68
C GLN A 28 -8.55 5.45 -43.88
N LYS A 29 -9.84 5.78 -43.74
CA LYS A 29 -10.84 5.55 -44.79
C LYS A 29 -11.61 6.77 -45.26
N PHE A 30 -11.50 7.94 -44.63
CA PHE A 30 -12.19 9.15 -45.10
C PHE A 30 -11.36 10.40 -44.82
N SER A 31 -11.18 11.20 -45.89
CA SER A 31 -10.56 12.52 -45.86
C SER A 31 -11.32 13.43 -44.88
N GLY A 32 -10.75 13.63 -43.70
CA GLY A 32 -11.33 14.45 -42.64
C GLY A 32 -10.76 14.08 -41.27
N SER A 33 -9.70 14.75 -40.85
CA SER A 33 -9.18 14.66 -39.49
C SER A 33 -10.19 15.30 -38.52
N LYS A 34 -10.99 14.47 -37.83
CA LYS A 34 -11.84 14.96 -36.73
C LYS A 34 -10.99 15.14 -35.47
N GLN A 35 -10.96 16.36 -34.94
CA GLN A 35 -10.42 16.68 -33.63
C GLN A 35 -11.30 16.02 -32.56
N LYS A 36 -10.68 15.20 -31.71
CA LYS A 36 -11.32 14.57 -30.55
C LYS A 36 -10.73 15.14 -29.28
N LYS A 37 -11.52 15.10 -28.21
CA LYS A 37 -11.10 15.48 -26.86
C LYS A 37 -11.18 14.26 -25.95
N LEU A 38 -10.18 14.08 -25.10
CA LEU A 38 -10.14 13.07 -24.05
C LEU A 38 -9.81 13.79 -22.73
N SER A 39 -10.65 13.59 -21.71
CA SER A 39 -10.35 14.05 -20.35
C SER A 39 -9.80 12.86 -19.56
N ILE A 40 -8.63 13.02 -18.95
CA ILE A 40 -7.99 12.05 -18.07
C ILE A 40 -7.97 12.63 -16.67
N ASP A 41 -8.67 11.98 -15.74
CA ASP A 41 -8.59 12.27 -14.31
C ASP A 41 -7.51 11.39 -13.69
N ILE A 42 -6.50 12.01 -13.08
CA ILE A 42 -5.44 11.31 -12.34
C ILE A 42 -5.67 11.59 -10.86
N ILE A 43 -5.84 10.51 -10.10
CA ILE A 43 -6.01 10.54 -8.65
C ILE A 43 -4.74 9.95 -8.05
N ASP A 44 -4.01 10.76 -7.28
CA ASP A 44 -2.85 10.30 -6.52
C ASP A 44 -3.25 10.14 -5.05
N TYR A 45 -2.87 9.01 -4.45
CA TYR A 45 -3.15 8.70 -3.06
C TYR A 45 -2.01 7.86 -2.47
N PRO A 46 -1.77 7.93 -1.14
CA PRO A 46 -0.72 7.15 -0.50
C PRO A 46 -0.94 5.65 -0.67
N GLY A 47 0.06 4.92 -1.16
CA GLY A 47 -0.04 3.48 -1.44
C GLY A 47 -0.38 2.65 -0.20
N GLU A 48 0.03 3.11 0.99
CA GLU A 48 -0.25 2.49 2.28
C GLU A 48 -1.75 2.36 2.53
N TRP A 49 -2.57 3.26 1.97
CA TRP A 49 -4.02 3.20 2.11
C TRP A 49 -4.65 1.97 1.43
N LEU A 50 -3.95 1.32 0.50
CA LEU A 50 -4.41 0.07 -0.09
C LEU A 50 -4.24 -1.12 0.86
N LEU A 51 -3.27 -1.05 1.78
CA LEU A 51 -3.02 -2.09 2.78
C LEU A 51 -4.19 -2.28 3.75
N ASP A 52 -5.06 -1.28 3.84
CA ASP A 52 -6.26 -1.31 4.66
C ASP A 52 -7.43 -2.05 4.02
N LEU A 53 -7.45 -2.22 2.68
CA LEU A 53 -8.57 -2.85 1.99
C LEU A 53 -8.86 -4.28 2.48
N PRO A 54 -7.84 -5.14 2.72
CA PRO A 54 -8.05 -6.47 3.29
C PRO A 54 -8.74 -6.47 4.66
N LEU A 55 -8.62 -5.39 5.44
CA LEU A 55 -9.29 -5.28 6.75
C LEU A 55 -10.82 -5.27 6.62
N LEU A 56 -11.36 -4.90 5.46
CA LEU A 56 -12.80 -4.96 5.21
C LEU A 56 -13.36 -6.38 5.28
N GLN A 57 -12.51 -7.38 5.08
CA GLN A 57 -12.87 -8.81 5.15
C GLN A 57 -12.46 -9.48 6.47
N LYS A 58 -11.76 -8.76 7.35
CA LYS A 58 -11.27 -9.28 8.63
C LYS A 58 -12.07 -8.69 9.78
N ASN A 59 -12.50 -9.53 10.71
CA ASN A 59 -12.95 -9.05 12.02
C ASN A 59 -11.75 -8.63 12.88
N TYR A 60 -12.03 -7.98 14.01
CA TYR A 60 -11.00 -7.45 14.89
C TYR A 60 -10.05 -8.53 15.45
N ARG A 61 -10.55 -9.74 15.72
CA ARG A 61 -9.75 -10.85 16.24
C ARG A 61 -8.80 -11.42 15.20
N GLU A 62 -9.27 -11.59 13.96
CA GLU A 62 -8.44 -12.02 12.84
C GLU A 62 -7.32 -11.03 12.56
N PHE A 63 -7.64 -9.74 12.51
CA PHE A 63 -6.65 -8.67 12.42
C PHE A 63 -5.64 -8.77 13.57
N SER A 64 -6.12 -8.89 14.81
CA SER A 64 -5.24 -8.90 15.98
C SER A 64 -4.31 -10.10 16.05
N ALA A 65 -4.83 -11.30 15.76
CA ALA A 65 -4.04 -12.51 15.70
C ALA A 65 -2.92 -12.40 14.64
N GLN A 66 -3.23 -11.87 13.46
CA GLN A 66 -2.25 -11.67 12.39
C GLN A 66 -1.19 -10.63 12.77
N SER A 67 -1.60 -9.49 13.35
CA SER A 67 -0.67 -8.45 13.80
C SER A 67 0.29 -8.95 14.88
N ILE A 68 -0.20 -9.74 15.84
CA ILE A 68 0.62 -10.30 16.91
C ILE A 68 1.55 -11.40 16.38
N ALA A 69 1.06 -12.30 15.52
CA ALA A 69 1.90 -13.32 14.90
C ALA A 69 3.05 -12.66 14.13
N ARG A 70 2.74 -11.63 13.35
CA ARG A 70 3.74 -10.88 12.58
C ARG A 70 4.72 -10.15 13.49
N ALA A 71 4.27 -9.50 14.54
CA ALA A 71 5.16 -8.82 15.48
C ALA A 71 6.13 -9.74 16.24
N ASN A 72 5.82 -11.05 16.32
CA ASN A 72 6.72 -12.04 16.92
C ASN A 72 7.73 -12.64 15.93
N SER A 73 7.61 -12.36 14.63
CA SER A 73 8.57 -12.81 13.61
C SER A 73 9.97 -12.18 13.82
N PRO A 74 11.05 -12.85 13.39
CA PRO A 74 12.42 -12.35 13.52
C PRO A 74 12.62 -10.91 13.01
N GLU A 75 11.96 -10.57 11.89
CA GLU A 75 12.07 -9.30 11.18
C GLU A 75 11.40 -8.16 11.96
N HIS A 76 10.30 -8.44 12.67
CA HIS A 76 9.52 -7.41 13.37
C HIS A 76 9.77 -7.33 14.87
N LYS A 77 10.28 -8.40 15.50
CA LYS A 77 10.35 -8.52 16.96
C LYS A 77 11.12 -7.38 17.64
N ALA A 78 12.16 -6.87 16.99
CA ALA A 78 12.92 -5.73 17.49
C ALA A 78 12.07 -4.44 17.50
N HIS A 79 11.36 -4.17 16.41
CA HIS A 79 10.50 -2.99 16.25
C HIS A 79 9.25 -3.05 17.15
N ALA A 80 8.69 -4.25 17.33
CA ALA A 80 7.46 -4.46 18.10
C ALA A 80 7.66 -4.50 19.62
N LYS A 81 8.91 -4.51 20.11
CA LYS A 81 9.24 -4.75 21.52
C LYS A 81 8.47 -3.83 22.49
N ALA A 82 8.40 -2.54 22.21
CA ALA A 82 7.73 -1.57 23.07
C ALA A 82 6.21 -1.82 23.12
N TRP A 83 5.60 -2.06 21.97
CA TRP A 83 4.17 -2.36 21.85
C TRP A 83 3.79 -3.68 22.54
N LEU A 84 4.55 -4.75 22.29
CA LEU A 84 4.35 -6.05 22.96
C LEU A 84 4.55 -5.94 24.48
N GLY A 85 5.42 -5.02 24.94
CA GLY A 85 5.57 -4.68 26.35
C GLY A 85 4.32 -4.01 26.93
N ALA A 86 3.78 -3.00 26.23
CA ALA A 86 2.56 -2.30 26.63
C ALA A 86 1.34 -3.23 26.71
N ILE A 87 1.22 -4.18 25.78
CA ILE A 87 0.19 -5.23 25.81
C ILE A 87 0.27 -6.04 27.12
N ARG A 88 1.46 -6.33 27.64
CA ARG A 88 1.61 -7.13 28.86
C ARG A 88 1.31 -6.36 30.14
N SER A 89 1.28 -5.02 30.09
CA SER A 89 1.06 -4.17 31.27
C SER A 89 -0.39 -3.77 31.49
N VAL A 90 -1.29 -4.06 30.55
CA VAL A 90 -2.70 -3.61 30.61
C VAL A 90 -3.63 -4.80 30.79
N ASN A 91 -4.58 -4.71 31.73
CA ASN A 91 -5.70 -5.63 31.80
C ASN A 91 -6.84 -5.13 30.90
N PHE A 92 -7.02 -5.79 29.76
CA PHE A 92 -7.97 -5.36 28.74
C PHE A 92 -9.45 -5.50 29.11
N LEU A 93 -9.74 -6.26 30.18
CA LEU A 93 -11.11 -6.51 30.65
C LEU A 93 -11.56 -5.50 31.72
N ASN A 94 -10.66 -4.64 32.19
CA ASN A 94 -11.01 -3.55 33.08
C ASN A 94 -11.82 -2.48 32.34
N GLU A 95 -12.52 -1.65 33.12
CA GLU A 95 -13.19 -0.45 32.63
C GLU A 95 -12.23 0.41 31.82
N ALA A 96 -12.69 0.83 30.64
CA ALA A 96 -11.88 1.54 29.70
C ALA A 96 -11.47 2.91 30.23
N ASN A 97 -10.18 3.19 30.14
CA ASN A 97 -9.65 4.51 30.33
C ASN A 97 -8.89 4.93 29.07
N GLU A 98 -9.03 6.20 28.69
CA GLU A 98 -8.46 6.71 27.43
C GLU A 98 -6.93 6.66 27.44
N ARG A 99 -6.30 6.81 28.62
CA ARG A 99 -4.84 6.80 28.76
C ARG A 99 -4.22 5.47 28.33
N ASP A 100 -4.78 4.34 28.77
CA ASP A 100 -4.30 3.01 28.39
C ASP A 100 -4.53 2.75 26.90
N ILE A 101 -5.68 3.22 26.37
CA ILE A 101 -5.99 3.11 24.95
C ILE A 101 -4.98 3.88 24.10
N GLU A 102 -4.68 5.13 24.47
CA GLU A 102 -3.68 5.97 23.80
C GLU A 102 -2.29 5.35 23.86
N VAL A 103 -1.86 4.83 25.01
CA VAL A 103 -0.56 4.16 25.17
C VAL A 103 -0.46 2.95 24.23
N LEU A 104 -1.51 2.13 24.16
CA LEU A 104 -1.54 0.96 23.27
C LEU A 104 -1.54 1.39 21.80
N ALA A 105 -2.38 2.37 21.42
CA ALA A 105 -2.46 2.84 20.04
C ALA A 105 -1.17 3.51 19.56
N GLU A 106 -0.58 4.40 20.36
CA GLU A 106 0.65 5.10 19.99
C GLU A 106 1.87 4.17 19.98
N SER A 107 1.95 3.20 20.90
CA SER A 107 3.02 2.20 20.84
C SER A 107 2.90 1.31 19.62
N PHE A 108 1.68 0.95 19.20
CA PHE A 108 1.44 0.23 17.96
C PHE A 108 1.82 1.08 16.73
N LYS A 109 1.37 2.34 16.63
CA LYS A 109 1.77 3.27 15.55
C LYS A 109 3.29 3.43 15.48
N SER A 110 3.96 3.53 16.63
CA SER A 110 5.41 3.62 16.72
C SER A 110 6.10 2.37 16.18
N TYR A 111 5.58 1.17 16.50
CA TYR A 111 6.04 -0.07 15.88
C TYR A 111 5.90 -0.03 14.35
N LEU A 112 4.74 0.37 13.82
CA LEU A 112 4.51 0.47 12.37
C LEU A 112 5.49 1.44 11.71
N ARG A 113 5.70 2.62 12.30
CA ARG A 113 6.66 3.63 11.78
C ARG A 113 8.10 3.11 11.83
N SER A 114 8.48 2.44 12.91
CA SER A 114 9.82 1.89 13.08
C SER A 114 10.10 0.79 12.05
N ALA A 115 9.15 -0.11 11.82
CA ALA A 115 9.25 -1.17 10.82
C ALA A 115 9.24 -0.64 9.38
N LYS A 116 8.59 0.50 9.11
CA LYS A 116 8.66 1.16 7.79
C LYS A 116 10.03 1.81 7.54
N ASN A 117 10.63 2.41 8.57
CA ASN A 117 11.86 3.21 8.43
C ASN A 117 13.16 2.39 8.43
N SER A 118 13.12 1.10 8.75
CA SER A 118 14.32 0.25 8.87
C SER A 118 15.00 -0.10 7.55
N GLY A 119 14.45 0.28 6.39
CA GLY A 119 15.07 0.08 5.07
C GLY A 119 15.14 -1.38 4.58
N ASN A 120 15.15 -2.36 5.48
CA ASN A 120 15.15 -3.80 5.21
C ASN A 120 13.71 -4.36 5.01
N MET A 121 12.82 -3.64 4.34
CA MET A 121 11.36 -3.89 4.28
C MET A 121 10.66 -3.52 5.62
N ILE A 122 9.36 -3.18 5.73
CA ILE A 122 8.17 -4.00 5.45
C ILE A 122 6.98 -3.11 5.02
N SER A 123 6.66 -3.07 3.72
CA SER A 123 5.64 -2.19 3.09
C SER A 123 4.19 -2.68 3.27
N ALA A 124 3.90 -3.50 4.29
CA ALA A 124 2.69 -4.33 4.31
C ALA A 124 1.94 -4.36 5.64
N LEU A 125 2.16 -3.38 6.53
CA LEU A 125 1.48 -3.37 7.82
C LEU A 125 0.22 -2.49 7.79
N PRO A 126 -0.98 -3.07 7.75
CA PRO A 126 -2.16 -2.35 8.14
C PRO A 126 -2.13 -2.03 9.65
N PRO A 127 -2.73 -0.92 10.10
CA PRO A 127 -3.48 0.02 9.26
C PRO A 127 -2.60 1.08 8.56
N GLY A 128 -2.82 1.32 7.27
CA GLY A 128 -2.04 2.29 6.48
C GLY A 128 -2.22 3.74 6.95
N ARG A 129 -3.43 4.11 7.40
CA ARG A 129 -3.70 5.47 7.93
C ARG A 129 -3.01 5.75 9.25
N PHE A 130 -2.45 4.76 9.94
CA PHE A 130 -1.66 5.00 11.15
C PHE A 130 -0.31 5.66 10.82
N LEU A 131 0.18 5.43 9.60
CA LEU A 131 1.39 6.03 9.05
C LEU A 131 1.09 7.34 8.33
N ILE A 132 -0.02 7.38 7.59
CA ILE A 132 -0.43 8.55 6.79
C ILE A 132 -1.92 8.83 7.07
N PRO A 133 -2.23 9.57 8.15
CA PRO A 133 -3.61 9.73 8.62
C PRO A 133 -4.45 10.70 7.78
N GLY A 134 -3.81 11.61 7.04
CA GLY A 134 -4.51 12.61 6.23
C GLY A 134 -5.46 13.46 7.09
N SER A 135 -6.72 13.56 6.67
CA SER A 135 -7.76 14.32 7.38
C SER A 135 -8.23 13.69 8.70
N PHE A 136 -7.78 12.48 9.03
CA PHE A 136 -8.16 11.77 10.26
C PHE A 136 -7.11 11.88 11.37
N GLU A 137 -6.10 12.75 11.22
CA GLU A 137 -5.11 13.01 12.26
C GLU A 137 -5.80 13.37 13.60
N GLY A 138 -5.40 12.70 14.68
CA GLY A 138 -6.00 12.86 16.00
C GLY A 138 -7.43 12.30 16.17
N ALA A 139 -8.04 11.73 15.13
CA ALA A 139 -9.39 11.18 15.25
C ALA A 139 -9.40 9.90 16.13
N PRO A 140 -10.41 9.70 17.00
CA PRO A 140 -10.50 8.50 17.85
C PRO A 140 -10.51 7.19 17.07
N VAL A 141 -10.99 7.22 15.82
CA VAL A 141 -11.00 6.08 14.90
C VAL A 141 -9.60 5.56 14.56
N LEU A 142 -8.56 6.38 14.75
CA LEU A 142 -7.15 6.00 14.61
C LEU A 142 -6.47 5.70 15.96
N SER A 143 -7.24 5.53 17.03
CA SER A 143 -6.71 5.26 18.37
C SER A 143 -7.15 3.89 18.84
N PHE A 144 -6.65 2.85 18.15
CA PHE A 144 -6.82 1.45 18.54
C PHE A 144 -5.52 0.66 18.36
N SER A 145 -5.43 -0.49 19.01
CA SER A 145 -4.31 -1.41 18.91
C SER A 145 -4.83 -2.84 18.88
N PRO A 146 -4.25 -3.75 18.08
CA PRO A 146 -4.59 -5.16 18.16
C PRO A 146 -4.27 -5.77 19.54
N LEU A 147 -5.03 -6.79 19.94
CA LEU A 147 -4.96 -7.43 21.26
C LEU A 147 -4.73 -8.95 21.16
N PRO A 148 -4.08 -9.56 22.17
CA PRO A 148 -3.95 -11.02 22.21
C PRO A 148 -5.33 -11.68 22.33
N ASP A 149 -5.39 -12.96 21.98
CA ASP A 149 -6.60 -13.73 22.25
C ASP A 149 -6.83 -13.81 23.77
N LEU A 150 -7.98 -13.30 24.20
CA LEU A 150 -8.38 -13.25 25.61
C LEU A 150 -9.17 -14.50 26.03
N GLY A 151 -9.46 -15.42 25.11
CA GLY A 151 -10.17 -16.66 25.41
C GLY A 151 -11.65 -16.49 25.79
N ILE A 152 -12.21 -15.30 25.58
CA ILE A 152 -13.63 -15.00 25.84
C ILE A 152 -14.37 -14.69 24.54
N ALA A 153 -15.63 -15.12 24.44
CA ALA A 153 -16.46 -14.95 23.25
C ALA A 153 -16.83 -13.48 23.00
N GLU A 154 -17.30 -12.80 24.04
CA GLU A 154 -17.70 -11.39 24.00
C GLU A 154 -16.88 -10.58 24.99
N PHE A 155 -16.40 -9.42 24.55
CA PHE A 155 -15.73 -8.47 25.43
C PHE A 155 -16.75 -7.76 26.31
N PRO A 156 -16.49 -7.57 27.62
CA PRO A 156 -17.39 -6.83 28.50
C PRO A 156 -17.66 -5.43 27.95
N ASP A 157 -18.90 -4.96 28.08
CA ASP A 157 -19.24 -3.60 27.73
C ASP A 157 -18.38 -2.61 28.53
N ASN A 158 -17.99 -1.51 27.88
CA ASN A 158 -17.06 -0.51 28.40
C ASN A 158 -15.65 -1.02 28.77
N SER A 159 -15.27 -2.26 28.42
CA SER A 159 -13.88 -2.71 28.59
C SER A 159 -12.95 -2.10 27.52
N ILE A 160 -11.65 -2.02 27.82
CA ILE A 160 -10.64 -1.62 26.84
C ILE A 160 -10.75 -2.47 25.58
N ALA A 161 -10.89 -3.80 25.73
CA ALA A 161 -11.04 -4.71 24.60
C ALA A 161 -12.25 -4.38 23.71
N LYS A 162 -13.39 -4.02 24.32
CA LYS A 162 -14.60 -3.64 23.59
C LYS A 162 -14.42 -2.33 22.84
N ILE A 163 -13.79 -1.32 23.45
CA ILE A 163 -13.51 -0.05 22.78
C ILE A 163 -12.54 -0.23 21.60
N MET A 164 -11.50 -1.06 21.73
CA MET A 164 -10.59 -1.33 20.62
C MET A 164 -11.31 -1.99 19.42
N GLU A 165 -12.17 -2.97 19.70
CA GLU A 165 -13.01 -3.62 18.67
C GLU A 165 -13.93 -2.61 17.98
N GLN A 166 -14.61 -1.75 18.75
CA GLN A 166 -15.50 -0.72 18.22
C GLN A 166 -14.74 0.30 17.35
N ARG A 167 -13.56 0.75 17.78
CA ARG A 167 -12.72 1.69 17.01
C ARG A 167 -12.20 1.07 15.72
N TYR A 168 -11.87 -0.22 15.72
CA TYR A 168 -11.52 -0.96 14.50
C TYR A 168 -12.69 -1.05 13.51
N GLU A 169 -13.90 -1.35 13.98
CA GLU A 169 -15.08 -1.39 13.09
C GLU A 169 -15.50 0.01 12.62
N ALA A 170 -15.33 1.03 13.47
CA ALA A 170 -15.46 2.44 13.08
C ALA A 170 -14.42 2.80 12.00
N TYR A 171 -13.19 2.33 12.11
CA TYR A 171 -12.15 2.55 11.11
C TYR A 171 -12.51 1.95 9.75
N LYS A 172 -12.99 0.71 9.74
CA LYS A 172 -13.50 0.08 8.52
C LYS A 172 -14.64 0.89 7.90
N SER A 173 -15.61 1.30 8.71
CA SER A 173 -16.84 1.94 8.22
C SER A 173 -16.69 3.42 7.83
N LEU A 174 -15.89 4.19 8.58
CA LEU A 174 -15.75 5.64 8.42
C LEU A 174 -14.50 6.06 7.64
N VAL A 175 -13.49 5.19 7.52
CA VAL A 175 -12.23 5.51 6.84
C VAL A 175 -12.04 4.67 5.59
N ILE A 176 -12.06 3.34 5.72
CA ILE A 176 -11.70 2.45 4.60
C ILE A 176 -12.83 2.37 3.57
N LYS A 177 -14.09 2.12 4.00
CA LYS A 177 -15.25 2.01 3.10
C LYS A 177 -15.51 3.28 2.28
N PRO A 178 -15.49 4.51 2.85
CA PRO A 178 -15.70 5.73 2.07
C PRO A 178 -14.59 5.93 1.03
N PHE A 179 -13.33 5.76 1.41
CA PHE A 179 -12.21 5.84 0.46
C PHE A 179 -12.36 4.86 -0.71
N PHE A 180 -12.70 3.60 -0.42
CA PHE A 180 -12.90 2.61 -1.46
C PHE A 180 -14.05 2.99 -2.39
N ARG A 181 -15.20 3.39 -1.84
CA ARG A 181 -16.40 3.72 -2.62
C ARG A 181 -16.21 4.99 -3.47
N GLU A 182 -15.61 6.03 -2.89
CA GLU A 182 -15.53 7.34 -3.52
C GLU A 182 -14.42 7.42 -4.57
N TYR A 183 -13.33 6.68 -4.40
CA TYR A 183 -12.16 6.76 -5.27
C TYR A 183 -11.92 5.45 -6.00
N ILE A 184 -11.65 4.38 -5.27
CA ILE A 184 -11.17 3.12 -5.85
C ILE A 184 -12.20 2.45 -6.76
N ALA A 185 -13.46 2.37 -6.33
CA ALA A 185 -14.56 1.74 -7.07
C ALA A 185 -14.96 2.49 -8.35
N ARG A 186 -14.38 3.68 -8.59
CA ARG A 186 -14.65 4.53 -9.76
C ARG A 186 -13.49 4.59 -10.74
N LEU A 187 -12.36 3.94 -10.43
CA LEU A 187 -11.19 3.94 -11.31
C LEU A 187 -11.46 3.09 -12.53
N ASP A 188 -11.13 3.62 -13.71
CA ASP A 188 -11.09 2.84 -14.95
C ASP A 188 -9.76 2.06 -15.07
N ARG A 189 -8.68 2.65 -14.55
CA ARG A 189 -7.29 2.18 -14.69
C ARG A 189 -6.53 2.40 -13.39
N GLN A 190 -5.64 1.47 -13.05
CA GLN A 190 -4.77 1.59 -11.87
C GLN A 190 -3.30 1.47 -12.27
N VAL A 191 -2.45 2.32 -11.69
CA VAL A 191 -0.99 2.13 -11.68
C VAL A 191 -0.56 1.90 -10.24
N ILE A 192 0.16 0.82 -9.97
CA ILE A 192 0.75 0.50 -8.68
C ILE A 192 2.26 0.68 -8.80
N LEU A 193 2.80 1.66 -8.09
CA LEU A 193 4.24 1.90 -8.06
C LEU A 193 4.89 1.01 -7.00
N VAL A 194 5.92 0.27 -7.38
CA VAL A 194 6.69 -0.58 -6.47
C VAL A 194 8.18 -0.22 -6.54
N ASP A 195 8.91 -0.52 -5.47
CA ASP A 195 10.37 -0.44 -5.46
C ASP A 195 10.95 -1.85 -5.44
N SER A 196 11.17 -2.40 -6.63
CA SER A 196 11.72 -3.77 -6.73
C SER A 196 13.20 -3.81 -6.39
N LEU A 197 13.93 -2.69 -6.49
CA LEU A 197 15.35 -2.65 -6.16
C LEU A 197 15.58 -2.77 -4.66
N ASP A 198 14.83 -2.00 -3.87
CA ASP A 198 14.89 -2.09 -2.41
C ASP A 198 14.45 -3.49 -1.93
N ALA A 199 13.42 -4.08 -2.55
CA ALA A 199 13.00 -5.45 -2.27
C ALA A 199 14.10 -6.49 -2.55
N ILE A 200 14.82 -6.37 -3.67
CA ILE A 200 15.94 -7.26 -4.01
C ILE A 200 17.08 -7.09 -3.02
N ASN A 201 17.43 -5.85 -2.66
CA ASN A 201 18.50 -5.56 -1.69
C ASN A 201 18.17 -6.10 -0.29
N GLY A 202 16.90 -6.07 0.11
CA GLY A 202 16.40 -6.66 1.35
C GLY A 202 16.30 -8.19 1.34
N GLY A 203 16.63 -8.86 0.24
CA GLY A 203 16.68 -10.32 0.13
C GLY A 203 15.31 -11.01 0.06
N THR A 204 15.30 -12.33 0.25
CA THR A 204 14.12 -13.19 0.01
C THR A 204 12.91 -12.82 0.86
N ALA A 205 13.10 -12.50 2.14
CA ALA A 205 12.00 -12.11 3.04
C ALA A 205 11.27 -10.88 2.49
N SER A 206 12.03 -9.89 2.04
CA SER A 206 11.51 -8.66 1.46
C SER A 206 10.69 -8.91 0.20
N ILE A 207 11.20 -9.73 -0.72
CA ILE A 207 10.48 -10.10 -1.94
C ILE A 207 9.14 -10.80 -1.62
N LEU A 208 9.15 -11.73 -0.66
CA LEU A 208 7.93 -12.44 -0.25
C LEU A 208 6.90 -11.51 0.38
N GLU A 209 7.33 -10.54 1.18
CA GLU A 209 6.44 -9.55 1.76
C GLU A 209 5.80 -8.64 0.70
N MET A 210 6.59 -8.15 -0.26
CA MET A 210 6.05 -7.38 -1.38
C MET A 210 5.04 -8.20 -2.17
N GLN A 211 5.34 -9.47 -2.45
CA GLN A 211 4.43 -10.37 -3.14
C GLN A 211 3.12 -10.57 -2.36
N ASN A 212 3.20 -10.79 -1.05
CA ASN A 212 2.01 -10.98 -0.20
C ASN A 212 1.17 -9.69 -0.14
N ALA A 213 1.81 -8.53 0.01
CA ALA A 213 1.11 -7.24 0.00
C ALA A 213 0.39 -6.99 -1.33
N LEU A 214 1.07 -7.24 -2.45
CA LEU A 214 0.47 -7.13 -3.77
C LEU A 214 -0.70 -8.12 -3.94
N CYS A 215 -0.56 -9.36 -3.48
CA CYS A 215 -1.64 -10.34 -3.53
C CYS A 215 -2.88 -9.85 -2.76
N GLU A 216 -2.71 -9.43 -1.51
CA GLU A 216 -3.80 -8.93 -0.67
C GLU A 216 -4.49 -7.68 -1.27
N ILE A 217 -3.70 -6.78 -1.86
CA ILE A 217 -4.21 -5.59 -2.55
C ILE A 217 -5.00 -5.99 -3.82
N LEU A 218 -4.41 -6.84 -4.66
CA LEU A 218 -5.00 -7.30 -5.92
C LEU A 218 -6.30 -8.10 -5.69
N ASP A 219 -6.35 -8.89 -4.62
CA ASP A 219 -7.55 -9.61 -4.19
C ASP A 219 -8.74 -8.69 -3.91
N CYS A 220 -8.49 -7.46 -3.46
CA CYS A 220 -9.55 -6.48 -3.20
C CYS A 220 -10.18 -5.91 -4.48
N PHE A 221 -9.50 -6.03 -5.63
CA PHE A 221 -9.99 -5.59 -6.93
C PHE A 221 -10.79 -6.67 -7.68
N LYS A 222 -10.93 -7.88 -7.10
CA LYS A 222 -11.76 -8.94 -7.67
C LYS A 222 -13.23 -8.50 -7.74
N ALA A 223 -13.81 -8.54 -8.93
CA ALA A 223 -15.24 -8.37 -9.14
C ALA A 223 -15.96 -9.74 -9.16
N GLY A 224 -16.76 -10.07 -8.14
CA GLY A 224 -17.52 -11.32 -8.12
C GLY A 224 -18.46 -11.49 -6.91
N LYS A 225 -19.48 -12.34 -7.07
CA LYS A 225 -20.64 -12.55 -6.17
C LYS A 225 -20.31 -12.87 -4.70
N ASN A 226 -19.07 -13.22 -4.36
CA ASN A 226 -18.66 -13.66 -3.02
C ASN A 226 -17.72 -12.68 -2.29
N HIS A 227 -17.42 -11.50 -2.85
CA HIS A 227 -16.65 -10.48 -2.13
C HIS A 227 -17.57 -9.38 -1.64
N LEU A 228 -17.53 -9.08 -0.32
CA LEU A 228 -18.32 -8.01 0.31
C LEU A 228 -18.14 -6.64 -0.36
N LEU A 229 -17.01 -6.43 -1.05
CA LEU A 229 -16.70 -5.21 -1.79
C LEU A 229 -17.36 -5.15 -3.19
N SER A 230 -17.76 -6.29 -3.76
CA SER A 230 -18.36 -6.36 -5.09
C SER A 230 -19.69 -5.61 -5.20
N ALA A 231 -20.45 -5.52 -4.09
CA ALA A 231 -21.71 -4.78 -4.03
C ALA A 231 -21.52 -3.25 -4.14
N LEU A 232 -20.31 -2.75 -3.90
CA LEU A 232 -19.97 -1.33 -3.92
C LEU A 232 -19.35 -0.87 -5.25
N VAL A 233 -19.12 -1.77 -6.19
CA VAL A 233 -18.35 -1.50 -7.42
C VAL A 233 -19.29 -1.55 -8.63
N GLN A 234 -19.65 -0.37 -9.14
CA GLN A 234 -20.44 -0.22 -10.39
C GLN A 234 -19.57 -0.19 -11.65
N HIS A 235 -18.30 0.24 -11.53
CA HIS A 235 -17.33 0.31 -12.62
C HIS A 235 -16.13 -0.58 -12.30
N LYS A 236 -15.70 -1.39 -13.27
CA LYS A 236 -14.57 -2.31 -13.08
C LYS A 236 -13.31 -1.69 -13.67
N ILE A 237 -12.25 -1.65 -12.87
CA ILE A 237 -10.89 -1.46 -13.37
C ILE A 237 -10.64 -2.57 -14.41
N ASP A 238 -10.51 -2.19 -15.67
CA ASP A 238 -10.26 -3.15 -16.75
C ASP A 238 -8.75 -3.38 -16.96
N ARG A 239 -7.90 -2.45 -16.49
CA ARG A 239 -6.44 -2.62 -16.52
C ARG A 239 -5.70 -2.15 -15.28
N ILE A 240 -4.72 -2.94 -14.85
CA ILE A 240 -3.79 -2.65 -13.77
C ILE A 240 -2.36 -2.72 -14.32
N LEU A 241 -1.56 -1.68 -14.08
CA LEU A 241 -0.13 -1.68 -14.38
C LEU A 241 0.65 -1.69 -13.06
N VAL A 242 1.56 -2.64 -12.88
CA VAL A 242 2.54 -2.59 -11.78
C VAL A 242 3.86 -2.07 -12.33
N ALA A 243 4.29 -0.90 -11.85
CA ALA A 243 5.48 -0.23 -12.36
C ALA A 243 6.59 -0.19 -11.30
N SER A 244 7.72 -0.83 -11.57
CA SER A 244 8.92 -0.70 -10.74
C SER A 244 9.57 0.65 -10.99
N THR A 245 9.63 1.48 -9.95
CA THR A 245 10.20 2.83 -10.00
C THR A 245 11.73 2.82 -9.86
N LYS A 246 12.36 3.99 -10.02
CA LYS A 246 13.82 4.21 -9.87
C LYS A 246 14.68 3.37 -10.82
N ALA A 247 14.15 3.01 -11.99
CA ALA A 247 14.91 2.25 -13.00
C ALA A 247 16.18 2.98 -13.45
N ASP A 248 16.25 4.31 -13.31
CA ASP A 248 17.44 5.12 -13.65
C ASP A 248 18.66 4.82 -12.76
N TYR A 249 18.49 4.12 -11.63
CA TYR A 249 19.61 3.64 -10.81
C TYR A 249 20.33 2.46 -11.46
N LEU A 250 19.72 1.83 -12.46
CA LEU A 250 20.32 0.80 -13.28
C LEU A 250 20.72 1.36 -14.65
N HIS A 251 21.81 0.83 -15.19
CA HIS A 251 22.16 1.00 -16.59
C HIS A 251 21.06 0.38 -17.47
N HIS A 252 20.72 0.98 -18.63
CA HIS A 252 19.60 0.54 -19.48
C HIS A 252 19.59 -0.96 -19.83
N ILE A 253 20.78 -1.57 -19.98
CA ILE A 253 20.95 -3.01 -20.23
C ILE A 253 20.28 -3.88 -19.15
N ASN A 254 20.19 -3.39 -17.92
CA ASN A 254 19.58 -4.10 -16.80
C ASN A 254 18.11 -3.74 -16.58
N HIS A 255 17.52 -2.79 -17.33
CA HIS A 255 16.09 -2.44 -17.18
C HIS A 255 15.21 -3.63 -17.52
N ALA A 256 15.49 -4.34 -18.61
CA ALA A 256 14.77 -5.55 -18.99
C ALA A 256 14.89 -6.66 -17.92
N ARG A 257 16.00 -6.73 -17.20
CA ARG A 257 16.18 -7.70 -16.10
C ARG A 257 15.34 -7.33 -14.89
N LEU A 258 15.33 -6.05 -14.52
CA LEU A 258 14.49 -5.53 -13.43
C LEU A 258 13.01 -5.77 -13.77
N GLU A 259 12.59 -5.44 -14.99
CA GLU A 259 11.24 -5.68 -15.48
C GLU A 259 10.86 -7.16 -15.38
N ASN A 260 11.74 -8.08 -15.82
CA ASN A 260 11.50 -9.52 -15.70
C ASN A 260 11.36 -9.98 -14.24
N ILE A 261 12.20 -9.47 -13.34
CA ILE A 261 12.12 -9.81 -11.90
C ILE A 261 10.81 -9.27 -11.31
N THR A 262 10.47 -8.00 -11.57
CA THR A 262 9.20 -7.41 -11.15
C THR A 262 8.02 -8.21 -11.71
N SER A 263 8.09 -8.59 -12.99
CA SER A 263 7.08 -9.40 -13.65
C SER A 263 6.89 -10.75 -12.96
N GLU A 264 7.96 -11.44 -12.56
CA GLU A 264 7.88 -12.71 -11.84
C GLU A 264 7.24 -12.56 -10.45
N ILE A 265 7.62 -11.51 -9.71
CA ILE A 265 7.05 -11.20 -8.39
C ILE A 265 5.56 -10.92 -8.51
N VAL A 266 5.18 -10.08 -9.47
CA VAL A 266 3.79 -9.69 -9.73
C VAL A 266 2.97 -10.87 -10.25
N ARG A 267 3.51 -11.66 -11.19
CA ARG A 267 2.83 -12.83 -11.75
C ARG A 267 2.39 -13.79 -10.66
N THR A 268 3.29 -14.10 -9.72
CA THR A 268 2.94 -14.99 -8.61
C THR A 268 1.84 -14.41 -7.71
N ALA A 269 1.88 -13.10 -7.42
CA ALA A 269 0.83 -12.42 -6.65
C ALA A 269 -0.51 -12.42 -7.41
N MET A 270 -0.45 -12.23 -8.72
CA MET A 270 -1.59 -12.21 -9.63
C MET A 270 -2.26 -13.57 -9.80
N ASP A 271 -1.46 -14.63 -9.97
CA ASP A 271 -1.95 -16.01 -10.11
C ASP A 271 -2.69 -16.42 -8.84
N LYS A 272 -2.12 -16.12 -7.67
CA LYS A 272 -2.78 -16.30 -6.36
C LYS A 272 -4.06 -15.46 -6.26
N ALA A 273 -4.02 -14.24 -6.78
CA ALA A 273 -5.16 -13.34 -6.80
C ALA A 273 -6.15 -13.61 -7.94
N GLU A 274 -6.08 -14.70 -8.71
CA GLU A 274 -7.08 -15.13 -9.70
C GLU A 274 -7.84 -14.00 -10.45
N LEU A 275 -7.16 -12.94 -10.90
CA LEU A 275 -7.79 -11.74 -11.45
C LEU A 275 -8.38 -11.99 -12.84
N LYS A 276 -9.61 -12.53 -12.90
CA LYS A 276 -10.31 -12.81 -14.16
C LYS A 276 -10.87 -11.53 -14.79
N GLY A 277 -10.51 -11.27 -16.04
CA GLY A 277 -11.07 -10.19 -16.84
C GLY A 277 -10.46 -8.80 -16.62
N VAL A 278 -9.36 -8.72 -15.85
CA VAL A 278 -8.54 -7.51 -15.72
C VAL A 278 -7.25 -7.74 -16.48
N LEU A 279 -6.92 -6.85 -17.42
CA LEU A 279 -5.63 -6.89 -18.12
C LEU A 279 -4.55 -6.32 -17.21
N THR A 280 -3.47 -7.05 -17.05
CA THR A 280 -2.37 -6.65 -16.19
C THR A 280 -1.09 -6.56 -16.97
N ASP A 281 -0.27 -5.57 -16.64
CA ASP A 281 1.03 -5.38 -17.26
C ASP A 281 2.07 -4.98 -16.21
N THR A 282 3.35 -5.15 -16.55
CA THR A 282 4.47 -4.79 -15.68
C THR A 282 5.51 -4.00 -16.44
N LEU A 283 6.01 -2.91 -15.86
CA LEU A 283 7.03 -2.07 -16.49
C LEU A 283 8.11 -1.66 -15.48
N ALA A 284 9.36 -1.51 -15.94
CA ALA A 284 10.39 -0.78 -15.21
C ALA A 284 10.46 0.66 -15.73
N VAL A 285 10.29 1.65 -14.84
CA VAL A 285 10.17 3.06 -15.23
C VAL A 285 10.98 3.99 -14.32
N ALA A 286 11.36 5.14 -14.87
CA ALA A 286 11.86 6.29 -14.12
C ALA A 286 11.01 7.51 -14.48
N SER A 287 10.21 8.01 -13.54
CA SER A 287 9.34 9.18 -13.74
C SER A 287 10.15 10.47 -13.88
N LEU A 288 11.28 10.56 -13.18
CA LEU A 288 12.28 11.60 -13.34
C LEU A 288 13.66 10.94 -13.39
N ARG A 289 14.33 11.01 -14.54
CA ARG A 289 15.69 10.48 -14.70
C ARG A 289 16.69 11.42 -14.02
N SER A 290 17.32 10.95 -12.96
CA SER A 290 18.32 11.69 -12.18
C SER A 290 19.77 11.32 -12.54
N THR A 291 19.97 10.23 -13.27
CA THR A 291 21.30 9.72 -13.66
C THR A 291 21.61 9.92 -15.15
N LYS A 292 22.91 9.99 -15.48
CA LYS A 292 23.42 9.93 -16.85
C LYS A 292 24.27 8.69 -17.03
N GLU A 293 24.22 8.10 -18.21
CA GLU A 293 25.05 6.95 -18.52
C GLU A 293 26.47 7.41 -18.88
N GLY A 294 27.45 6.65 -18.40
CA GLY A 294 28.86 6.85 -18.72
C GLY A 294 29.56 5.51 -18.87
N THR A 295 30.59 5.49 -19.68
CA THR A 295 31.46 4.32 -19.88
C THR A 295 32.83 4.64 -19.31
N SER A 296 33.40 3.75 -18.50
CA SER A 296 34.78 3.84 -18.02
C SER A 296 35.56 2.63 -18.51
N GLU A 297 36.73 2.86 -19.12
CA GLU A 297 37.59 1.81 -19.69
C GLU A 297 38.43 1.07 -18.63
N LYS A 298 38.36 1.46 -17.35
CA LYS A 298 39.30 0.96 -16.32
C LYS A 298 39.11 -0.51 -15.91
N THR A 299 38.00 -1.13 -16.28
CA THR A 299 37.80 -2.59 -16.28
C THR A 299 36.79 -2.86 -17.39
N ALA A 300 36.79 -4.02 -18.03
CA ALA A 300 35.85 -4.37 -19.11
C ALA A 300 34.37 -4.51 -18.66
N LYS A 301 33.88 -3.63 -17.78
CA LYS A 301 32.51 -3.51 -17.28
C LYS A 301 32.13 -2.03 -17.14
N ALA A 302 31.06 -1.64 -17.82
CA ALA A 302 30.42 -0.34 -17.66
C ALA A 302 29.68 -0.27 -16.30
N TRP A 303 29.88 0.82 -15.57
CA TRP A 303 29.17 1.13 -14.33
C TRP A 303 28.45 2.46 -14.49
N PRO A 304 27.24 2.63 -13.91
CA PRO A 304 26.60 3.93 -13.86
C PRO A 304 27.47 4.92 -13.08
N LEU A 305 27.59 6.16 -13.58
CA LEU A 305 28.20 7.27 -12.85
C LEU A 305 27.08 8.03 -12.13
N SER A 306 27.19 8.10 -10.80
CA SER A 306 26.36 8.96 -9.93
C SER A 306 26.81 10.40 -10.00
#